data_AF-A0A940VA97-F1
#
_entry.id   AF-A0A940VA97-F1
#
_cell.length_a   1.000
_cell.length_b   1.000
_cell.length_c   1.000
_cell.angle_alpha   90.00
_cell.angle_beta   90.00
_cell.angle_gamma   90.00
#
_symmetry.space_group_name_H-M   'P 1'
#
loop_
_entity.id
_entity.type
_entity.pdbx_description
1 polymer ?
#
loop_
_entity_poly.entity_id
_entity_poly.type
_entity_poly.pdbx_seq_one_letter_code
_entity_poly.pdbx_strand_id
1 'polypeptide(L)'
;MPWIEIALTPRSEWNEDGLEDWALALGAFLTERGTGLNPQIQMLPGYNVVQLGEAGIGDLTLSSAERLVILNGLSLKGNVECDFARFVVRFALQMGAVGVCVSDASPTEKSFWRQLGGVIQPDPVPLEGSICREKVAIRQLAKFSLQVTYENEPVLCLEPMTCNTHSPGLISLAQRRLEKMLGGSPIGFASRVAVHCPWHISRVQWADLLSFSRLQAFDMLEDIVNKSQKV
;
A
#
# COMPACT_ATOMS: atom_id res chain seq x y z
N MET A 1 -0.87 -16.61 0.77
CA MET A 1 -1.79 -16.77 1.92
C MET A 1 -3.01 -15.95 1.59
N PRO A 2 -4.21 -16.54 1.69
CA PRO A 2 -5.41 -15.90 1.15
C PRO A 2 -5.82 -14.80 2.12
N TRP A 3 -5.73 -13.54 1.70
CA TRP A 3 -6.33 -12.44 2.45
C TRP A 3 -7.82 -12.33 2.13
N ILE A 4 -8.55 -11.76 3.08
CA ILE A 4 -9.96 -11.40 2.91
C ILE A 4 -10.01 -9.92 2.59
N GLU A 5 -10.75 -9.57 1.54
CA GLU A 5 -10.92 -8.18 1.12
C GLU A 5 -12.37 -7.74 1.30
N ILE A 6 -12.55 -6.63 2.01
CA ILE A 6 -13.81 -5.90 2.06
C ILE A 6 -13.65 -4.72 1.10
N ALA A 7 -14.29 -4.79 -0.06
CA ALA A 7 -14.33 -3.68 -1.00
C ALA A 7 -15.16 -2.53 -0.40
N LEU A 8 -14.64 -1.31 -0.51
CA LEU A 8 -15.26 -0.10 0.00
C LEU A 8 -15.57 0.85 -1.15
N THR A 9 -16.64 1.63 -1.00
CA THR A 9 -17.03 2.66 -1.99
C THR A 9 -17.00 4.03 -1.31
N PRO A 10 -15.79 4.61 -1.11
CA PRO A 10 -15.66 5.88 -0.45
C PRO A 10 -16.29 7.00 -1.28
N ARG A 11 -16.92 7.95 -0.59
CA ARG A 11 -17.45 9.19 -1.23
C ARG A 11 -16.46 10.36 -1.14
N SER A 12 -15.44 10.23 -0.30
CA SER A 12 -14.35 11.17 -0.10
C SER A 12 -13.11 10.75 -0.87
N GLU A 13 -12.27 11.72 -1.21
CA GLU A 13 -10.92 11.45 -1.68
C GLU A 13 -10.06 10.84 -0.56
N TRP A 14 -8.96 10.19 -0.95
CA TRP A 14 -8.02 9.59 -0.01
C TRP A 14 -7.33 10.68 0.82
N ASN A 15 -7.69 10.76 2.10
CA ASN A 15 -7.09 11.72 3.02
C ASN A 15 -5.79 11.16 3.61
N GLU A 16 -4.75 11.22 2.79
CA GLU A 16 -3.39 10.87 3.17
C GLU A 16 -2.75 11.90 4.10
N ASP A 17 -3.07 13.19 3.96
CA ASP A 17 -2.46 14.24 4.79
C ASP A 17 -2.95 14.19 6.24
N GLY A 18 -4.11 13.56 6.48
CA GLY A 18 -4.66 13.32 7.81
C GLY A 18 -4.09 12.10 8.55
N LEU A 19 -3.06 11.41 8.03
CA LEU A 19 -2.53 10.15 8.61
C LEU A 19 -2.23 10.21 10.12
N GLU A 20 -1.78 11.36 10.63
CA GLU A 20 -1.59 11.58 12.06
C GLU A 20 -2.94 11.52 12.83
N ASP A 21 -3.99 12.13 12.29
CA ASP A 21 -5.35 12.05 12.83
C ASP A 21 -5.90 10.62 12.80
N TRP A 22 -5.55 9.82 11.79
CA TRP A 22 -5.93 8.40 11.74
C TRP A 22 -5.36 7.63 12.92
N ALA A 23 -4.05 7.77 13.15
CA ALA A 23 -3.38 7.07 14.22
C ALA A 23 -3.85 7.53 15.60
N LEU A 24 -4.12 8.84 15.76
CA LEU A 24 -4.71 9.40 16.97
C LEU A 24 -6.12 8.84 17.22
N ALA A 25 -6.97 8.78 16.20
CA ALA A 25 -8.33 8.24 16.34
C ALA A 25 -8.33 6.74 16.68
N LEU A 26 -7.45 5.96 16.03
CA LEU A 26 -7.25 4.54 16.34
C LEU A 26 -6.72 4.34 17.77
N GLY A 27 -5.79 5.18 18.20
CA GLY A 27 -5.26 5.20 19.56
C GLY A 27 -6.28 5.55 20.63
N ALA A 28 -7.08 6.58 20.38
CA ALA A 28 -8.16 7.01 21.27
C ALA A 28 -9.19 5.89 21.45
N PHE A 29 -9.64 5.25 20.36
CA PHE A 29 -10.57 4.11 20.43
C PHE A 29 -10.06 3.00 21.36
N LEU A 30 -8.77 2.65 21.24
CA LEU A 30 -8.17 1.60 22.05
C LEU A 30 -8.02 2.02 23.52
N THR A 31 -7.65 3.28 23.76
CA THR A 31 -7.46 3.84 25.11
C THR A 31 -8.78 3.96 25.87
N GLU A 32 -9.84 4.47 25.23
CA GLU A 32 -11.17 4.62 25.82
C GLU A 32 -11.81 3.28 26.21
N ARG A 33 -11.43 2.20 25.53
CA ARG A 33 -11.86 0.83 25.85
C ARG A 33 -11.01 0.15 26.93
N GLY A 34 -10.09 0.89 27.55
CA GLY A 34 -9.32 0.44 28.71
C GLY A 34 -8.17 -0.51 28.37
N THR A 35 -7.73 -0.57 27.11
CA THR A 35 -6.62 -1.46 26.71
C THR A 35 -5.25 -0.90 27.09
N GLY A 36 -5.15 0.39 27.44
CA GLY A 36 -3.92 1.05 27.89
C GLY A 36 -2.81 1.08 26.83
N LEU A 37 -3.14 0.81 25.57
CA LEU A 37 -2.18 0.71 24.47
C LEU A 37 -1.79 2.10 23.97
N ASN A 38 -0.49 2.36 23.89
CA ASN A 38 0.04 3.54 23.24
C ASN A 38 0.43 3.19 21.79
N PRO A 39 -0.35 3.59 20.76
CA PRO A 39 -0.02 3.25 19.39
C PRO A 39 1.26 3.98 18.95
N GLN A 40 2.06 3.31 18.12
CA GLN A 40 3.21 3.92 17.46
C GLN A 40 2.99 3.97 15.96
N ILE A 41 3.34 5.10 15.34
CA ILE A 41 3.30 5.26 13.90
C ILE A 41 4.71 5.09 13.36
N GLN A 42 4.89 4.12 12.48
CA GLN A 42 6.08 4.01 11.67
C GLN A 42 5.75 4.47 10.25
N MET A 43 6.36 5.57 9.82
CA MET A 43 6.23 6.07 8.45
C MET A 43 7.30 5.43 7.56
N LEU A 44 6.86 4.82 6.47
CA LEU A 44 7.70 4.24 5.43
C LEU A 44 7.27 4.82 4.07
N PRO A 45 8.15 4.84 3.05
CA PRO A 45 7.74 5.26 1.71
C PRO A 45 6.56 4.41 1.19
N GLY A 46 5.41 5.05 1.02
CA GLY A 46 4.17 4.42 0.55
C GLY A 46 3.35 3.66 1.59
N TYR A 47 3.81 3.59 2.85
CA TYR A 47 3.09 2.92 3.92
C TYR A 47 3.22 3.65 5.25
N ASN A 48 2.15 3.58 6.04
CA ASN A 48 2.23 3.93 7.45
C ASN A 48 1.75 2.73 8.25
N VAL A 49 2.59 2.27 9.18
CA VAL A 49 2.24 1.15 10.06
C VAL A 49 1.86 1.74 11.40
N VAL A 50 0.61 1.53 11.80
CA VAL A 50 0.12 1.83 13.14
C VAL A 50 0.22 0.54 13.95
N GLN A 51 1.21 0.49 14.84
CA GLN A 51 1.41 -0.63 15.76
C GLN A 51 0.43 -0.50 16.93
N LEU A 52 -0.39 -1.52 17.13
CA LEU A 52 -1.43 -1.53 18.16
C LEU A 52 -0.87 -2.15 19.46
N GLY A 53 -0.15 -1.34 20.25
CA GLY A 53 0.31 -1.67 21.60
C GLY A 53 1.69 -2.34 21.73
N GLU A 54 2.29 -2.32 22.93
CA GLU A 54 3.63 -2.88 23.21
C GLU A 54 3.74 -4.41 23.00
N ALA A 55 2.61 -5.13 23.00
CA ALA A 55 2.54 -6.58 22.78
C ALA A 55 1.82 -6.99 21.48
N GLY A 56 1.49 -6.04 20.59
CA GLY A 56 0.99 -6.31 19.25
C GLY A 56 -0.31 -7.12 19.19
N ILE A 57 -1.46 -6.49 19.45
CA ILE A 57 -2.77 -7.10 19.12
C ILE A 57 -2.90 -7.29 17.60
N GLY A 58 -2.13 -6.54 16.82
CA GLY A 58 -1.96 -6.64 15.37
C GLY A 58 -1.29 -5.38 14.82
N ASP A 59 -0.95 -5.41 13.53
CA ASP A 59 -0.42 -4.26 12.80
C ASP A 59 -1.49 -3.76 11.80
N LEU A 60 -1.75 -2.46 11.83
CA LEU A 60 -2.59 -1.80 10.84
C LEU A 60 -1.68 -1.04 9.87
N THR A 61 -1.56 -1.57 8.64
CA THR A 61 -0.76 -0.95 7.58
C THR A 61 -1.67 -0.17 6.64
N LEU A 62 -1.41 1.13 6.52
CA LEU A 62 -2.07 2.03 5.59
C LEU A 62 -1.26 2.09 4.30
N SER A 63 -1.82 1.53 3.22
CA SER A 63 -1.23 1.53 1.89
C SER A 63 -1.67 2.77 1.13
N SER A 64 -0.80 3.77 1.05
CA SER A 64 -1.09 5.03 0.35
C SER A 64 -1.34 4.79 -1.15
N ALA A 65 -0.40 4.10 -1.82
CA ALA A 65 -0.50 3.77 -3.24
C ALA A 65 -1.84 3.17 -3.62
N GLU A 66 -2.26 2.11 -2.93
CA GLU A 66 -3.45 1.34 -3.31
C GLU A 66 -4.71 1.83 -2.60
N ARG A 67 -4.59 2.80 -1.68
CA ARG A 67 -5.68 3.30 -0.82
C ARG A 67 -6.34 2.16 -0.04
N LEU A 68 -5.53 1.25 0.47
CA LEU A 68 -5.99 0.07 1.21
C LEU A 68 -5.58 0.17 2.68
N VAL A 69 -6.43 -0.35 3.56
CA VAL A 69 -6.08 -0.61 4.95
C VAL A 69 -5.84 -2.11 5.11
N ILE A 70 -4.64 -2.49 5.52
CA ILE A 70 -4.25 -3.90 5.70
C ILE A 70 -4.16 -4.17 7.20
N LEU A 71 -5.00 -5.06 7.69
CA LEU A 71 -4.99 -5.56 9.06
C LEU A 71 -4.23 -6.89 9.10
N ASN A 72 -3.10 -6.90 9.79
CA ASN A 72 -2.27 -8.09 9.99
C ASN A 72 -2.29 -8.50 11.47
N GLY A 73 -2.40 -9.80 11.74
CA GLY A 73 -2.23 -10.35 13.08
C GLY A 73 -3.35 -10.08 14.11
N LEU A 74 -4.44 -9.42 13.71
CA LEU A 74 -5.59 -9.16 14.60
C LEU A 74 -6.36 -10.45 14.91
N SER A 75 -6.23 -10.95 16.14
CA SER A 75 -7.00 -12.11 16.60
C SER A 75 -8.32 -11.71 17.24
N LEU A 76 -9.45 -12.18 16.70
CA LEU A 76 -10.81 -11.84 17.16
C LEU A 76 -11.27 -12.76 18.30
N LYS A 77 -10.63 -12.67 19.46
CA LYS A 77 -10.91 -13.53 20.63
C LYS A 77 -12.10 -13.06 21.48
N GLY A 78 -12.54 -11.81 21.33
CA GLY A 78 -13.61 -11.22 22.13
C GLY A 78 -14.37 -10.10 21.43
N ASN A 79 -15.29 -9.48 22.18
CA ASN A 79 -16.15 -8.42 21.67
C ASN A 79 -15.38 -7.14 21.33
N VAL A 80 -14.31 -6.83 22.08
CA VAL A 80 -13.51 -5.61 21.89
C VAL A 80 -12.78 -5.66 20.55
N GLU A 81 -12.18 -6.80 20.20
CA GLU A 81 -11.48 -6.99 18.94
C GLU A 81 -12.45 -6.98 17.74
N CYS A 82 -13.64 -7.57 17.92
CA CYS A 82 -14.72 -7.49 16.93
C CYS A 82 -15.21 -6.06 16.71
N ASP A 83 -15.38 -5.28 17.78
CA ASP A 83 -15.79 -3.88 17.68
C ASP A 83 -14.69 -3.00 17.08
N PHE A 84 -13.42 -3.28 17.40
CA PHE A 84 -12.27 -2.65 16.77
C PHE A 84 -12.23 -2.92 15.26
N ALA A 85 -12.39 -4.18 14.84
CA ALA A 85 -12.45 -4.53 13.42
C ALA A 85 -13.57 -3.79 12.68
N ARG A 86 -14.78 -3.70 13.28
CA ARG A 86 -15.89 -2.92 12.72
C ARG A 86 -15.57 -1.43 12.65
N PHE A 87 -14.91 -0.89 13.67
CA PHE A 87 -14.47 0.51 13.70
C PHE A 87 -13.49 0.78 12.56
N VAL A 88 -12.45 -0.05 12.39
CA VAL A 88 -11.45 0.10 11.32
C VAL A 88 -12.12 0.11 9.95
N VAL A 89 -13.07 -0.79 9.67
CA VAL A 89 -13.77 -0.83 8.38
C VAL A 89 -14.55 0.47 8.11
N ARG A 90 -15.26 0.99 9.11
CA ARG A 90 -16.00 2.26 8.99
C ARG A 90 -15.07 3.45 8.83
N PHE A 91 -13.99 3.46 9.60
CA PHE A 91 -13.01 4.54 9.58
C PHE A 91 -12.25 4.59 8.25
N ALA A 92 -11.81 3.44 7.74
CA ALA A 92 -11.20 3.30 6.43
C ALA A 92 -12.10 3.90 5.32
N LEU A 93 -13.40 3.58 5.34
CA LEU A 93 -14.37 4.12 4.39
C LEU A 93 -14.47 5.65 4.46
N GLN A 94 -14.54 6.22 5.68
CA GLN A 94 -14.67 7.66 5.90
C GLN A 94 -13.46 8.43 5.35
N MET A 95 -12.28 7.84 5.49
CA MET A 95 -11.03 8.46 5.09
C MET A 95 -10.63 8.19 3.64
N GLY A 96 -11.50 7.52 2.88
CA GLY A 96 -11.35 7.38 1.43
C GLY A 96 -10.72 6.07 0.97
N ALA A 97 -10.59 5.05 1.83
CA ALA A 97 -10.03 3.75 1.45
C ALA A 97 -10.94 3.06 0.44
N VAL A 98 -10.34 2.38 -0.53
CA VAL A 98 -11.07 1.57 -1.52
C VAL A 98 -11.27 0.13 -1.05
N GLY A 99 -10.57 -0.28 0.01
CA GLY A 99 -10.73 -1.61 0.58
C GLY A 99 -10.02 -1.79 1.91
N VAL A 100 -10.46 -2.80 2.64
CA VAL A 100 -9.78 -3.33 3.83
C VAL A 100 -9.37 -4.77 3.54
N CYS A 101 -8.08 -5.05 3.71
CA CYS A 101 -7.51 -6.38 3.54
C CYS A 101 -7.16 -6.97 4.89
N VAL A 102 -7.44 -8.25 5.09
CA VAL A 102 -7.12 -8.97 6.32
C VAL A 102 -6.31 -10.20 5.97
N SER A 103 -5.10 -10.30 6.49
CA SER A 103 -4.26 -11.49 6.36
C SER A 103 -4.50 -12.48 7.52
N ASP A 104 -4.12 -13.73 7.32
CA ASP A 104 -3.98 -14.75 8.37
C ASP A 104 -5.23 -15.03 9.24
N ALA A 105 -6.43 -14.73 8.71
CA ALA A 105 -7.68 -14.99 9.40
C ALA A 105 -7.92 -16.51 9.58
N SER A 106 -8.06 -16.92 10.84
CA SER A 106 -8.45 -18.28 11.22
C SER A 106 -9.83 -18.65 10.66
N PRO A 107 -10.16 -19.94 10.49
CA PRO A 107 -11.46 -20.37 9.95
C PRO A 107 -12.67 -19.75 10.68
N THR A 108 -12.57 -19.57 12.00
CA THR A 108 -13.58 -18.92 12.83
C THR A 108 -13.73 -17.44 12.51
N GLU A 109 -12.61 -16.74 12.29
CA GLU A 109 -12.59 -15.31 11.91
C GLU A 109 -13.10 -15.08 10.48
N LYS A 110 -12.91 -16.03 9.56
CA LYS A 110 -13.43 -15.91 8.17
C LYS A 110 -14.94 -15.69 8.15
N SER A 111 -15.67 -16.31 9.07
CA SER A 111 -17.13 -16.15 9.17
C SER A 111 -17.51 -14.70 9.54
N PHE A 112 -16.81 -14.11 10.51
CA PHE A 112 -16.97 -12.72 10.92
C PHE A 112 -16.66 -11.76 9.77
N TRP A 113 -15.52 -11.94 9.11
CA TRP A 113 -15.12 -11.05 8.01
C TRP A 113 -16.07 -11.12 6.83
N ARG A 114 -16.61 -12.32 6.51
CA ARG A 114 -17.67 -12.47 5.50
C ARG A 114 -18.96 -11.75 5.88
N GLN A 115 -19.35 -11.73 7.16
CA GLN A 115 -20.51 -10.96 7.62
C GLN A 115 -20.32 -9.44 7.45
N LEU A 116 -19.07 -8.97 7.47
CA LEU A 116 -18.72 -7.58 7.15
C LEU A 116 -18.59 -7.31 5.64
N GLY A 117 -18.92 -8.28 4.79
CA GLY A 117 -18.82 -8.17 3.33
C GLY A 117 -17.48 -8.64 2.75
N GLY A 118 -16.64 -9.30 3.54
CA GLY A 118 -15.34 -9.79 3.11
C GLY A 118 -15.42 -10.94 2.11
N VAL A 119 -14.66 -10.81 1.02
CA VAL A 119 -14.47 -11.84 -0.01
C VAL A 119 -13.08 -12.44 0.14
N ILE A 120 -13.00 -13.77 0.11
CA ILE A 120 -11.70 -14.46 0.15
C ILE A 120 -11.08 -14.36 -1.24
N GLN A 121 -9.89 -13.78 -1.33
CA GLN A 121 -9.13 -13.71 -2.57
C GLN A 121 -8.35 -15.01 -2.81
N PRO A 122 -8.12 -15.40 -4.07
CA PRO A 122 -7.31 -16.56 -4.39
C PRO A 122 -5.87 -16.36 -3.91
N ASP A 123 -5.21 -17.47 -3.56
CA ASP A 123 -3.79 -17.44 -3.22
C ASP A 123 -2.96 -17.09 -4.46
N PRO A 124 -1.91 -16.26 -4.30
CA PRO A 124 -0.94 -16.05 -5.37
C PRO A 124 -0.27 -17.36 -5.79
N VAL A 125 -0.03 -17.53 -7.09
CA VAL A 125 0.64 -18.71 -7.64
C VAL A 125 2.05 -18.36 -8.11
N PRO A 126 2.99 -19.31 -8.20
CA PRO A 126 4.31 -19.01 -8.76
C PRO A 126 4.20 -18.47 -10.20
N LEU A 127 4.91 -17.38 -10.51
CA LEU A 127 5.05 -16.94 -11.90
C LEU A 127 6.10 -17.82 -12.59
N GLU A 128 5.68 -18.57 -13.61
CA GLU A 128 6.59 -19.43 -14.36
C GLU A 128 7.41 -18.63 -15.38
N GLY A 129 8.71 -18.94 -15.45
CA GLY A 129 9.62 -18.36 -16.43
C GLY A 129 10.17 -16.97 -16.08
N SER A 130 10.91 -16.40 -17.05
CA SER A 130 11.51 -15.07 -16.95
C SER A 130 10.51 -13.97 -17.32
N ILE A 131 10.71 -12.76 -16.78
CA ILE A 131 9.90 -11.59 -17.15
C ILE A 131 10.20 -11.19 -18.60
N CYS A 132 9.16 -11.10 -19.43
CA CYS A 132 9.28 -10.50 -20.76
C CYS A 132 9.07 -8.98 -20.66
N ARG A 133 10.02 -8.19 -21.18
CA ARG A 133 9.97 -6.72 -21.11
C ARG A 133 8.72 -6.13 -21.75
N GLU A 134 8.27 -6.72 -22.85
CA GLU A 134 7.13 -6.25 -23.64
C GLU A 134 5.79 -6.39 -22.90
N LYS A 135 5.76 -7.25 -21.88
CA LYS A 135 4.59 -7.49 -21.02
C LYS A 135 4.59 -6.61 -19.77
N VAL A 136 5.68 -5.87 -19.52
CA VAL A 136 5.79 -4.93 -18.40
C VAL A 136 5.25 -3.58 -18.83
N ALA A 137 4.30 -3.05 -18.07
CA ALA A 137 3.79 -1.70 -18.25
C ALA A 137 3.71 -0.98 -16.92
N ILE A 138 3.63 0.35 -16.95
CA ILE A 138 3.44 1.19 -15.77
C ILE A 138 2.24 2.09 -15.96
N ARG A 139 1.53 2.35 -14.86
CA ARG A 139 0.41 3.30 -14.81
C ARG A 139 0.45 4.12 -13.52
N GLN A 140 -0.16 5.30 -13.56
CA GLN A 140 -0.43 6.08 -12.37
C GLN A 140 -1.50 5.37 -11.54
N LEU A 141 -1.29 5.25 -10.24
CA LEU A 141 -2.22 4.60 -9.32
C LEU A 141 -3.01 5.64 -8.52
N ALA A 142 -2.32 6.47 -7.73
CA ALA A 142 -2.91 7.55 -6.95
C ALA A 142 -1.86 8.66 -6.75
N LYS A 143 -2.23 9.94 -6.92
CA LYS A 143 -1.30 11.08 -6.84
C LYS A 143 0.02 10.80 -7.60
N PHE A 144 1.13 10.64 -6.89
CA PHE A 144 2.46 10.36 -7.46
C PHE A 144 2.85 8.87 -7.41
N SER A 145 2.05 8.03 -6.76
CA SER A 145 2.27 6.59 -6.67
C SER A 145 1.99 5.92 -8.02
N LEU A 146 2.88 5.00 -8.41
CA LEU A 146 2.80 4.27 -9.66
C LEU A 146 2.58 2.79 -9.42
N GLN A 147 2.05 2.10 -10.43
CA GLN A 147 1.87 0.65 -10.42
C GLN A 147 2.51 0.04 -11.65
N VAL A 148 3.42 -0.90 -11.42
CA VAL A 148 3.96 -1.81 -12.43
C VAL A 148 2.98 -2.95 -12.61
N THR A 149 2.72 -3.28 -13.87
CA THR A 149 1.88 -4.39 -14.29
C THR A 149 2.68 -5.37 -15.13
N TYR A 150 2.31 -6.64 -15.08
CA TYR A 150 2.81 -7.70 -15.96
C TYR A 150 1.61 -8.47 -16.50
N GLU A 151 1.52 -8.65 -17.82
CA GLU A 151 0.34 -9.26 -18.45
C GLU A 151 -0.99 -8.56 -18.10
N ASN A 152 -0.94 -7.24 -17.88
CA ASN A 152 -2.03 -6.37 -17.42
C ASN A 152 -2.48 -6.56 -15.97
N GLU A 153 -1.88 -7.47 -15.22
CA GLU A 153 -2.15 -7.65 -13.79
C GLU A 153 -1.21 -6.80 -12.95
N PRO A 154 -1.65 -6.29 -11.79
CA PRO A 154 -0.81 -5.50 -10.89
C PRO A 154 0.29 -6.38 -10.29
N VAL A 155 1.53 -5.88 -10.23
CA VAL A 155 2.66 -6.64 -9.66
C VAL A 155 3.39 -5.85 -8.60
N LEU A 156 3.86 -4.64 -8.93
CA LEU A 156 4.57 -3.80 -7.97
C LEU A 156 3.91 -2.44 -7.84
N CYS A 157 3.93 -1.88 -6.63
CA CYS A 157 3.71 -0.46 -6.41
C CYS A 157 5.07 0.24 -6.28
N LEU A 158 5.18 1.43 -6.86
CA LEU A 158 6.37 2.27 -6.81
C LEU A 158 6.01 3.61 -6.18
N GLU A 159 6.77 3.97 -5.15
CA GLU A 159 6.52 5.13 -4.33
C GLU A 159 7.74 6.05 -4.39
N PRO A 160 7.58 7.29 -4.87
CA PRO A 160 8.69 8.23 -4.96
C PRO A 160 9.31 8.45 -3.58
N MET A 161 10.63 8.40 -3.50
CA MET A 161 11.37 8.64 -2.26
C MET A 161 12.67 9.39 -2.52
N THR A 162 13.11 10.16 -1.53
CA THR A 162 14.45 10.76 -1.55
C THR A 162 15.50 9.67 -1.44
N CYS A 163 16.55 9.79 -2.24
CA CYS A 163 17.67 8.86 -2.30
C CYS A 163 18.99 9.59 -2.13
N ASN A 164 20.04 8.83 -1.77
CA ASN A 164 21.38 9.38 -1.56
C ASN A 164 22.28 9.25 -2.81
N THR A 165 21.78 8.60 -3.87
CA THR A 165 22.56 8.31 -5.07
C THR A 165 21.71 8.41 -6.34
N HIS A 166 22.36 8.75 -7.44
CA HIS A 166 21.76 8.73 -8.77
C HIS A 166 21.82 7.35 -9.40
N SER A 167 20.79 7.01 -10.17
CA SER A 167 20.84 5.86 -11.06
C SER A 167 21.95 6.05 -12.12
N PRO A 168 22.64 4.99 -12.55
CA PRO A 168 23.59 5.07 -13.66
C PRO A 168 22.88 5.13 -15.03
N GLY A 169 23.60 5.57 -16.06
CA GLY A 169 23.17 5.48 -17.46
C GLY A 169 22.00 6.41 -17.84
N LEU A 170 21.17 5.98 -18.80
CA LEU A 170 20.05 6.76 -19.34
C LEU A 170 19.00 7.13 -18.27
N ILE A 171 18.81 6.26 -17.28
CA ILE A 171 17.91 6.50 -16.16
C ILE A 171 18.37 7.74 -15.37
N SER A 172 19.68 7.98 -15.28
CA SER A 172 20.25 9.16 -14.62
C SER A 172 19.74 10.47 -15.21
N LEU A 173 19.56 10.52 -16.53
CA LEU A 173 19.09 11.73 -17.21
C LEU A 173 17.62 12.00 -16.91
N ALA A 174 16.77 10.97 -17.02
CA ALA A 174 15.34 11.09 -16.71
C ALA A 174 15.14 11.48 -15.24
N GLN A 175 15.86 10.81 -14.34
CA GLN A 175 15.89 11.12 -12.91
C GLN A 175 16.28 12.59 -12.67
N ARG A 176 17.39 13.09 -13.22
CA ARG A 176 17.86 14.48 -13.00
C ARG A 176 16.91 15.55 -13.54
N ARG A 177 16.21 15.29 -14.65
CA ARG A 177 15.18 16.22 -15.17
C ARG A 177 14.07 16.42 -14.13
N LEU A 178 13.55 15.31 -13.60
CA LEU A 178 12.56 15.32 -12.54
C LEU A 178 13.09 16.01 -11.27
N GLU A 179 14.32 15.69 -10.84
CA GLU A 179 14.94 16.31 -9.66
C GLU A 179 15.01 17.82 -9.80
N LYS A 180 15.36 18.35 -10.98
CA LYS A 180 15.39 19.79 -11.24
C LYS A 180 14.04 20.46 -11.01
N MET A 181 12.93 19.76 -11.29
CA MET A 181 11.58 20.26 -11.06
C MET A 181 11.17 20.23 -9.58
N LEU A 182 11.83 19.38 -8.78
CA LEU A 182 11.50 19.11 -7.38
C LEU A 182 12.55 19.65 -6.40
N GLY A 183 13.38 20.61 -6.82
CA GLY A 183 14.36 21.29 -5.95
C GLY A 183 15.74 20.62 -5.85
N GLY A 184 16.04 19.64 -6.70
CA GLY A 184 17.39 19.15 -6.99
C GLY A 184 17.93 18.03 -6.10
N SER A 185 17.11 17.44 -5.22
CA SER A 185 17.51 16.29 -4.39
C SER A 185 17.32 14.97 -5.13
N PRO A 186 18.18 13.94 -4.95
CA PRO A 186 18.02 12.72 -5.71
C PRO A 186 16.73 11.96 -5.39
N ILE A 187 16.05 11.47 -6.43
CA ILE A 187 14.78 10.76 -6.30
C ILE A 187 14.90 9.33 -6.84
N GLY A 188 14.36 8.39 -6.09
CA GLY A 188 14.19 7.01 -6.50
C GLY A 188 12.79 6.51 -6.20
N PHE A 189 12.63 5.20 -6.24
CA PHE A 189 11.36 4.54 -5.94
C PHE A 189 11.58 3.47 -4.88
N ALA A 190 10.81 3.54 -3.80
CA ALA A 190 10.56 2.37 -2.98
C ALA A 190 9.63 1.45 -3.75
N SER A 191 9.98 0.17 -3.85
CA SER A 191 9.17 -0.83 -4.55
C SER A 191 8.63 -1.86 -3.59
N ARG A 192 7.43 -2.35 -3.88
CA ARG A 192 6.75 -3.38 -3.09
C ARG A 192 5.84 -4.22 -3.97
N VAL A 193 5.47 -5.42 -3.52
CA VAL A 193 4.40 -6.18 -4.19
C VAL A 193 3.10 -5.41 -4.01
N ALA A 194 2.33 -5.32 -5.09
CA ALA A 194 0.94 -4.87 -5.03
C ALA A 194 0.14 -5.88 -4.19
N VAL A 195 -0.83 -5.42 -3.42
CA VAL A 195 -1.74 -6.30 -2.70
C VAL A 195 -2.39 -7.23 -3.71
N HIS A 196 -3.00 -6.75 -4.78
CA HIS A 196 -3.68 -7.63 -5.73
C HIS A 196 -2.76 -8.42 -6.69
N CYS A 197 -1.47 -8.59 -6.38
CA CYS A 197 -0.57 -9.38 -7.22
C CYS A 197 -0.97 -10.86 -7.25
N PRO A 198 -1.28 -11.43 -8.43
CA PRO A 198 -1.70 -12.83 -8.53
C PRO A 198 -0.53 -13.81 -8.44
N TRP A 199 0.71 -13.30 -8.33
CA TRP A 199 1.91 -14.12 -8.37
C TRP A 199 2.82 -14.01 -7.14
N HIS A 200 3.49 -15.11 -6.85
CA HIS A 200 4.73 -15.12 -6.08
C HIS A 200 5.90 -14.74 -6.97
N ILE A 201 6.47 -13.56 -6.71
CA ILE A 201 7.58 -12.99 -7.48
C ILE A 201 8.90 -13.36 -6.82
N SER A 202 9.78 -14.05 -7.55
CA SER A 202 11.15 -14.30 -7.11
C SER A 202 11.99 -13.02 -7.13
N ARG A 203 13.11 -13.01 -6.40
CA ARG A 203 14.03 -11.86 -6.37
C ARG A 203 14.57 -11.48 -7.76
N VAL A 204 14.78 -12.46 -8.63
CA VAL A 204 15.27 -12.23 -10.00
C VAL A 204 14.17 -11.56 -10.83
N GLN A 205 12.96 -12.12 -10.81
CA GLN A 205 11.79 -11.52 -11.49
C GLN A 205 11.51 -10.10 -10.99
N TRP A 206 11.64 -9.85 -9.68
CA TRP A 206 11.52 -8.51 -9.11
C TRP A 206 12.53 -7.52 -9.72
N ALA A 207 13.80 -7.93 -9.80
CA ALA A 207 14.84 -7.09 -10.38
C ALA A 207 14.57 -6.78 -11.85
N ASP A 208 14.09 -7.76 -12.62
CA ASP A 208 13.72 -7.59 -14.02
C ASP A 208 12.53 -6.62 -14.18
N LEU A 209 11.46 -6.79 -13.40
CA LEU A 209 10.30 -5.89 -13.38
C LEU A 209 10.70 -4.44 -13.10
N LEU A 210 11.58 -4.22 -12.11
CA LEU A 210 12.12 -2.90 -11.83
C LEU A 210 13.00 -2.37 -12.97
N SER A 211 13.89 -3.19 -13.51
CA SER A 211 14.79 -2.81 -14.60
C SER A 211 14.00 -2.34 -15.83
N PHE A 212 12.94 -3.08 -16.18
CA PHE A 212 12.12 -2.80 -17.35
C PHE A 212 11.16 -1.62 -17.16
N SER A 213 10.73 -1.34 -15.93
CA SER A 213 9.79 -0.23 -15.63
C SER A 213 10.47 1.10 -15.30
N ARG A 214 11.71 1.10 -14.81
CA ARG A 214 12.32 2.28 -14.16
C ARG A 214 12.39 3.54 -15.01
N LEU A 215 12.76 3.44 -16.29
CA LEU A 215 12.82 4.61 -17.17
C LEU A 215 11.43 5.24 -17.35
N GLN A 216 10.44 4.40 -17.67
CA GLN A 216 9.06 4.83 -17.87
C GLN A 216 8.43 5.37 -16.57
N ALA A 217 8.87 4.89 -15.40
CA ALA A 217 8.46 5.42 -14.10
C ALA A 217 8.88 6.88 -13.90
N PHE A 218 10.13 7.23 -14.25
CA PHE A 218 10.58 8.61 -14.18
C PHE A 218 9.86 9.51 -15.18
N ASP A 219 9.68 9.06 -16.42
CA ASP A 219 8.97 9.83 -17.44
C ASP A 219 7.50 10.07 -17.02
N MET A 220 6.82 9.05 -16.48
CA MET A 220 5.45 9.19 -15.99
C MET A 220 5.35 10.13 -14.78
N LEU A 221 6.30 10.07 -13.86
CA LEU A 221 6.32 10.96 -12.70
C LEU A 221 6.58 12.42 -13.11
N GLU A 222 7.46 12.65 -14.10
CA GLU A 222 7.67 13.97 -14.72
C GLU A 222 6.36 14.54 -15.29
N ASP A 223 5.60 13.72 -16.02
CA ASP A 223 4.29 14.10 -16.56
C ASP A 223 3.26 14.44 -15.46
N ILE A 224 3.23 13.66 -14.38
CA ILE A 224 2.34 13.91 -13.23
C ILE A 224 2.69 15.24 -12.57
N VAL A 225 3.98 15.47 -12.27
CA VAL A 225 4.45 16.71 -11.63
C VAL A 225 4.12 17.92 -12.50
N ASN A 226 4.37 17.84 -13.80
CA ASN A 226 4.03 18.88 -14.76
C ASN A 226 2.54 19.22 -14.79
N LYS A 227 1.65 18.21 -14.64
CA LYS A 227 0.21 18.44 -14.58
C LYS A 227 -0.19 19.11 -13.27
N SER A 228 0.36 18.67 -12.13
CA SER A 228 0.05 19.25 -10.82
C SER A 228 0.54 20.69 -10.65
N GLN A 229 1.61 21.11 -11.33
CA GLN A 229 2.11 22.50 -11.30
C GLN A 229 1.31 23.47 -12.17
N LYS A 230 0.45 22.96 -13.07
CA LYS A 230 -0.39 23.79 -13.97
C LYS A 230 -1.78 24.07 -13.41
N VAL A 231 -2.13 23.45 -12.28
CA VAL A 231 -3.36 23.66 -11.51
C VAL A 231 -3.09 24.69 -10.43
#